data_AF-A0A5E4YJA1-F1
#
_entry.id   AF-A0A5E4YJA1-F1
#
_cell.length_a   1.000
_cell.length_b   1.000
_cell.length_c   1.000
_cell.angle_alpha   90.00
_cell.angle_beta   90.00
_cell.angle_gamma   90.00
#
_symmetry.space_group_name_H-M   'P 1'
#
loop_
_entity.id
_entity.type
_entity.pdbx_description
1 polymer ?
#
loop_
_entity_poly.entity_id
_entity_poly.type
_entity_poly.pdbx_seq_one_letter_code
_entity_poly.pdbx_strand_id
1 'polypeptide(L)'
;MAAYSAPSPQLHWNAVPRSTPPPLPTHRACAPQANSRFHDFPAAFSHACALRDAHDLSGAADAFGSLCLQYPERLETFKALGYVLHALGDHDRATSPLLFAFLCDGTDPTPLYFCALSKQRIGDLRAAREMASGALDVARCSPWHARVQASAQRLLDTLSSS
;
A
#
# COMPACT_ATOMS: atom_id res chain seq x y z
N MET A 1 39.90 53.38 5.70
CA MET A 1 39.68 54.48 4.73
C MET A 1 40.76 54.38 3.66
N ALA A 2 40.34 54.37 2.39
CA ALA A 2 41.13 54.42 1.13
C ALA A 2 42.06 53.21 0.84
N ALA A 3 42.20 52.69 -0.38
CA ALA A 3 41.50 52.92 -1.65
C ALA A 3 41.82 51.72 -2.59
N TYR A 4 40.92 51.48 -3.54
CA TYR A 4 41.10 50.64 -4.72
C TYR A 4 42.39 50.95 -5.48
N SER A 5 43.01 49.91 -6.05
CA SER A 5 43.63 49.94 -7.39
C SER A 5 44.11 48.55 -7.80
N ALA A 6 43.37 47.90 -8.69
CA ALA A 6 43.91 46.90 -9.60
C ALA A 6 44.59 47.61 -10.78
N PRO A 7 45.59 46.99 -11.43
CA PRO A 7 45.28 46.49 -12.77
C PRO A 7 45.98 45.15 -13.12
N SER A 8 45.23 44.26 -13.76
CA SER A 8 45.75 43.36 -14.82
C SER A 8 45.74 44.14 -16.15
N PRO A 9 46.42 43.74 -17.27
CA PRO A 9 46.86 42.40 -17.66
C PRO A 9 48.30 42.39 -18.25
N GLN A 10 48.88 41.25 -18.64
CA GLN A 10 48.97 40.87 -20.06
C GLN A 10 49.58 39.47 -20.17
N LEU A 11 48.94 38.68 -21.03
CA LEU A 11 49.28 37.32 -21.41
C LEU A 11 50.67 37.22 -22.03
N HIS A 12 51.44 36.20 -21.65
CA HIS A 12 52.25 35.51 -22.64
C HIS A 12 52.15 33.99 -22.46
N TRP A 13 51.63 33.39 -23.53
CA TRP A 13 51.63 31.99 -23.91
C TRP A 13 52.97 31.28 -23.64
N ASN A 14 52.95 30.08 -23.06
CA ASN A 14 53.55 28.89 -23.68
C ASN A 14 53.37 27.58 -22.89
N ALA A 15 52.79 26.60 -23.61
CA ALA A 15 53.02 25.15 -23.58
C ALA A 15 52.98 24.39 -22.23
N VAL A 16 51.81 23.80 -21.92
CA VAL A 16 51.71 22.63 -21.04
C VAL A 16 51.30 21.42 -21.89
N PRO A 17 52.02 20.28 -21.83
CA PRO A 17 51.70 19.10 -22.63
C PRO A 17 50.35 18.50 -22.19
N ARG A 18 49.51 18.16 -23.18
CA ARG A 18 48.19 17.53 -22.99
C ARG A 18 48.35 16.19 -22.27
N SER A 19 47.90 16.13 -21.02
CA SER A 19 47.68 14.86 -20.34
C SER A 19 46.45 14.18 -20.93
N THR A 20 46.63 13.00 -21.50
CA THR A 20 45.56 12.13 -22.00
C THR A 20 44.61 11.75 -20.86
N PRO A 21 43.28 11.79 -21.05
CA PRO A 21 42.33 11.32 -20.04
C PRO A 21 42.38 9.79 -19.91
N PRO A 22 42.20 9.22 -18.70
CA PRO A 22 42.10 7.78 -18.51
C PRO A 22 40.83 7.21 -19.16
N PRO A 23 40.81 5.92 -19.54
CA PRO A 23 39.64 5.31 -20.17
C PRO A 23 38.46 5.29 -19.18
N LEU A 24 37.32 5.82 -19.62
CA LEU A 24 36.05 5.75 -18.90
C LEU A 24 35.64 4.29 -18.67
N PRO A 25 35.20 3.91 -17.47
CA PRO A 25 34.58 2.61 -17.26
C PRO A 25 33.34 2.52 -18.14
N THR A 26 33.26 1.45 -18.92
CA THR A 26 32.09 1.08 -19.71
C THR A 26 30.99 0.71 -18.72
N HIS A 27 30.26 1.70 -18.20
CA HIS A 27 28.94 1.48 -17.64
C HIS A 27 28.03 1.10 -18.81
N ARG A 28 28.03 -0.21 -19.11
CA ARG A 28 27.02 -0.80 -19.98
C ARG A 28 25.67 -0.48 -19.35
N ALA A 29 24.88 0.26 -20.12
CA ALA A 29 23.63 0.88 -19.74
C ALA A 29 22.76 -0.04 -18.88
N CYS A 30 22.54 0.34 -17.62
CA CYS A 30 21.34 -0.07 -16.92
C CYS A 30 20.20 0.66 -17.62
N ALA A 31 19.44 -0.07 -18.45
CA ALA A 31 18.28 0.47 -19.14
C ALA A 31 17.36 1.17 -18.13
N PRO A 32 16.75 2.32 -18.46
CA PRO A 32 15.79 2.94 -17.57
C PRO A 32 14.50 2.12 -17.60
N GLN A 33 14.40 1.07 -16.76
CA GLN A 33 13.11 0.44 -16.42
C GLN A 33 12.24 1.34 -15.53
N ALA A 34 12.41 2.66 -15.61
CA ALA A 34 11.61 3.61 -14.86
C ALA A 34 10.26 3.91 -15.55
N ASN A 35 10.14 3.69 -16.86
CA ASN A 35 8.94 4.03 -17.62
C ASN A 35 7.91 2.90 -17.79
N SER A 36 8.23 1.64 -17.48
CA SER A 36 7.26 0.53 -17.54
C SER A 36 6.39 0.38 -16.28
N ARG A 37 6.86 0.91 -15.14
CA ARG A 37 6.22 0.70 -13.82
C ARG A 37 4.82 1.28 -13.70
N PHE A 38 4.44 2.24 -14.55
CA PHE A 38 3.13 2.89 -14.46
C PHE A 38 2.04 2.23 -15.30
N HIS A 39 2.38 1.36 -16.26
CA HIS A 39 1.41 0.74 -17.17
C HIS A 39 1.06 -0.71 -16.83
N ASP A 40 1.76 -1.34 -15.88
CA ASP A 40 1.57 -2.75 -15.57
C ASP A 40 0.51 -3.03 -14.49
N PHE A 41 -0.10 -2.00 -13.88
CA PHE A 41 -1.05 -2.18 -12.78
C PHE A 41 -2.21 -3.14 -13.12
N PRO A 42 -2.96 -2.99 -14.23
CA PRO A 42 -4.07 -3.90 -14.52
C PRO A 42 -3.63 -5.36 -14.67
N ALA A 43 -2.46 -5.59 -15.30
CA ALA A 43 -1.92 -6.93 -15.47
C ALA A 43 -1.46 -7.53 -14.14
N ALA A 44 -0.73 -6.75 -13.32
CA ALA A 44 -0.25 -7.18 -12.02
C ALA A 44 -1.40 -7.41 -11.02
N PHE A 45 -2.44 -6.57 -11.05
CA PHE A 45 -3.64 -6.75 -10.25
C PHE A 45 -4.43 -7.99 -10.68
N SER A 46 -4.60 -8.19 -11.99
CA SER A 46 -5.22 -9.40 -12.54
C SER A 46 -4.46 -10.66 -12.15
N HIS A 47 -3.12 -10.61 -12.15
CA HIS A 47 -2.28 -11.71 -11.70
C HIS A 47 -2.48 -12.02 -10.22
N ALA A 48 -2.47 -11.01 -9.34
CA ALA A 48 -2.74 -11.18 -7.91
C ALA A 48 -4.13 -11.76 -7.64
N CYS A 49 -5.15 -11.35 -8.41
CA CYS A 49 -6.48 -11.94 -8.33
C CYS A 49 -6.47 -13.41 -8.76
N ALA A 50 -5.78 -13.77 -9.85
CA ALA A 50 -5.68 -15.14 -10.30
C ALA A 50 -5.00 -16.05 -9.25
N LEU A 51 -3.97 -15.56 -8.55
CA LEU A 51 -3.36 -16.29 -7.43
C LEU A 51 -4.36 -16.56 -6.30
N ARG A 52 -5.12 -15.53 -5.90
CA ARG A 52 -6.17 -15.66 -4.89
C ARG A 52 -7.23 -16.69 -5.30
N ASP A 53 -7.70 -16.59 -6.54
CA ASP A 53 -8.76 -17.45 -7.08
C ASP A 53 -8.28 -18.91 -7.26
N ALA A 54 -6.97 -19.10 -7.47
CA ALA A 54 -6.29 -20.39 -7.44
C ALA A 54 -5.99 -20.90 -6.02
N HIS A 55 -6.45 -20.21 -4.98
CA HIS A 55 -6.17 -20.49 -3.56
C HIS A 55 -4.69 -20.41 -3.14
N ASP A 56 -3.81 -19.83 -3.96
CA ASP A 56 -2.46 -19.44 -3.54
C ASP A 56 -2.51 -18.12 -2.77
N LEU A 57 -3.01 -18.20 -1.53
CA LEU A 57 -3.23 -17.04 -0.67
C LEU A 57 -1.92 -16.37 -0.25
N SER A 58 -0.84 -17.14 -0.08
CA SER A 58 0.48 -16.59 0.26
C SER A 58 1.06 -15.81 -0.92
N GLY A 59 1.06 -16.40 -2.13
CA GLY A 59 1.50 -15.70 -3.34
C GLY A 59 0.64 -14.46 -3.63
N ALA A 60 -0.67 -14.57 -3.44
CA ALA A 60 -1.58 -13.43 -3.58
C ALA A 60 -1.27 -12.31 -2.58
N ALA A 61 -0.97 -12.63 -1.31
CA ALA A 61 -0.63 -11.63 -0.30
C ALA A 61 0.66 -10.88 -0.66
N ASP A 62 1.68 -11.57 -1.15
CA ASP A 62 2.94 -10.95 -1.58
C ASP A 62 2.74 -10.06 -2.82
N ALA A 63 1.93 -10.52 -3.77
CA ALA A 63 1.59 -9.77 -4.98
C ALA A 63 0.79 -8.50 -4.64
N PHE A 64 -0.27 -8.60 -3.82
CA PHE A 64 -1.03 -7.43 -3.39
C PHE A 64 -0.22 -6.50 -2.48
N GLY A 65 0.64 -7.03 -1.61
CA GLY A 65 1.56 -6.22 -0.80
C GLY A 65 2.51 -5.39 -1.65
N SER A 66 3.06 -6.00 -2.71
CA SER A 66 3.90 -5.29 -3.70
C SER A 66 3.11 -4.20 -4.43
N LEU A 67 1.84 -4.46 -4.77
CA LEU A 67 0.96 -3.47 -5.38
C LEU A 67 0.66 -2.29 -4.45
N CYS A 68 0.43 -2.54 -3.16
CA CYS A 68 0.20 -1.46 -2.18
C CYS A 68 1.41 -0.51 -2.06
N LEU A 69 2.63 -1.04 -2.20
CA LEU A 69 3.85 -0.24 -2.16
C LEU A 69 4.09 0.55 -3.46
N GLN A 70 3.71 -0.01 -4.60
CA GLN A 70 3.90 0.61 -5.92
C GLN A 70 2.82 1.63 -6.26
N TYR A 71 1.59 1.40 -5.79
CA TYR A 71 0.40 2.18 -6.11
C TYR A 71 -0.37 2.54 -4.82
N PRO A 72 0.20 3.37 -3.94
CA PRO A 72 -0.42 3.71 -2.66
C PRO A 72 -1.76 4.45 -2.79
N GLU A 73 -2.06 5.02 -3.96
CA GLU A 73 -3.34 5.66 -4.26
C GLU A 73 -4.46 4.67 -4.63
N ARG A 74 -4.14 3.41 -4.92
CA ARG A 74 -5.10 2.37 -5.34
C ARG A 74 -5.67 1.65 -4.13
N LEU A 75 -6.70 2.23 -3.51
CA LEU A 75 -7.36 1.69 -2.32
C LEU A 75 -7.87 0.25 -2.49
N GLU A 76 -8.23 -0.15 -3.71
CA GLU A 76 -8.66 -1.51 -4.02
C GLU A 76 -7.59 -2.57 -3.70
N THR A 77 -6.30 -2.20 -3.78
CA THR A 77 -5.19 -3.12 -3.46
C THR A 77 -5.11 -3.41 -1.97
N PHE A 78 -5.35 -2.41 -1.13
CA PHE A 78 -5.38 -2.55 0.33
C PHE A 78 -6.58 -3.39 0.78
N LYS A 79 -7.77 -3.16 0.20
CA LYS A 79 -8.94 -4.03 0.45
C LYS A 79 -8.62 -5.48 0.08
N ALA A 80 -8.08 -5.71 -1.11
CA ALA A 80 -7.75 -7.04 -1.60
C ALA A 80 -6.69 -7.75 -0.72
N LEU A 81 -5.60 -7.04 -0.36
CA LEU A 81 -4.57 -7.56 0.54
C LEU A 81 -5.18 -7.98 1.89
N GLY A 82 -5.99 -7.10 2.47
CA GLY A 82 -6.66 -7.35 3.74
C GLY A 82 -7.56 -8.59 3.73
N TYR A 83 -8.35 -8.77 2.66
CA TYR A 83 -9.19 -9.96 2.51
C TYR A 83 -8.38 -11.24 2.32
N VAL A 84 -7.28 -11.19 1.56
CA VAL A 84 -6.39 -12.34 1.38
C VAL A 84 -5.71 -12.73 2.70
N LEU A 85 -5.19 -11.75 3.45
CA LEU A 85 -4.58 -12.01 4.78
C LEU A 85 -5.60 -12.58 5.76
N HIS A 86 -6.83 -12.08 5.74
CA HIS A 86 -7.90 -12.64 6.56
C HIS A 86 -8.21 -14.11 6.18
N ALA A 87 -8.28 -14.41 4.88
CA ALA A 87 -8.51 -15.77 4.39
C ALA A 87 -7.35 -16.72 4.72
N LEU A 88 -6.12 -16.20 4.78
CA LEU A 88 -4.92 -16.94 5.20
C LEU A 88 -4.93 -17.24 6.71
N GLY A 89 -5.77 -16.55 7.50
CA GLY A 89 -5.76 -16.62 8.96
C GLY A 89 -4.75 -15.68 9.62
N ASP A 90 -4.05 -14.85 8.83
CA ASP A 90 -3.12 -13.82 9.32
C ASP A 90 -3.89 -12.57 9.76
N HIS A 91 -4.69 -12.75 10.81
CA HIS A 91 -5.62 -11.75 11.33
C HIS A 91 -4.91 -10.49 11.85
N ASP A 92 -3.67 -10.63 12.32
CA ASP A 92 -2.89 -9.52 12.84
C ASP A 92 -2.52 -8.56 11.69
N ARG A 93 -1.94 -9.10 10.61
CA ARG A 93 -1.57 -8.32 9.43
C ARG A 93 -2.77 -7.88 8.60
N ALA A 94 -3.88 -8.61 8.62
CA ALA A 94 -5.09 -8.25 7.87
C ALA A 94 -5.73 -6.92 8.33
N THR A 95 -5.63 -6.59 9.61
CA THR A 95 -6.35 -5.44 10.20
C THR A 95 -5.88 -4.11 9.60
N SER A 96 -4.56 -3.91 9.48
CA SER A 96 -3.98 -2.63 9.03
C SER A 96 -4.43 -2.19 7.61
N PRO A 97 -4.32 -3.02 6.55
CA PRO A 97 -4.73 -2.61 5.21
C PRO A 97 -6.26 -2.45 5.09
N LEU A 98 -7.05 -3.25 5.79
CA LEU A 98 -8.52 -3.12 5.81
C LEU A 98 -8.95 -1.82 6.49
N LEU A 99 -8.35 -1.49 7.63
CA LEU A 99 -8.65 -0.26 8.34
C LEU A 99 -8.23 0.96 7.54
N PHE A 100 -7.06 0.93 6.90
CA PHE A 100 -6.62 2.00 6.01
C PHE A 100 -7.63 2.23 4.87
N ALA A 101 -8.05 1.15 4.19
CA ALA A 101 -9.03 1.24 3.12
C ALA A 101 -10.38 1.81 3.60
N PHE A 102 -10.84 1.42 4.78
CA PHE A 102 -12.05 1.97 5.39
C PHE A 102 -11.90 3.46 5.71
N LEU A 103 -10.78 3.89 6.28
CA LEU A 103 -10.55 5.29 6.65
C LEU A 103 -10.49 6.22 5.43
N CYS A 104 -10.08 5.72 4.26
CA CYS A 104 -10.01 6.52 3.03
C CYS A 104 -11.35 6.63 2.28
N ASP A 105 -12.16 5.56 2.24
CA ASP A 105 -13.42 5.51 1.47
C ASP A 105 -14.64 5.77 2.38
N GLY A 106 -14.66 5.24 3.60
CA GLY A 106 -15.68 5.49 4.64
C GLY A 106 -17.12 5.04 4.31
N THR A 107 -17.42 4.77 3.04
CA THR A 107 -18.75 4.41 2.55
C THR A 107 -19.04 2.91 2.60
N ASP A 108 -17.99 2.10 2.44
CA ASP A 108 -18.05 0.65 2.46
C ASP A 108 -17.75 0.11 3.87
N PRO A 109 -18.74 -0.45 4.59
CA PRO A 109 -18.54 -0.99 5.94
C PRO A 109 -17.80 -2.34 5.94
N THR A 110 -17.63 -2.98 4.77
CA THR A 110 -17.12 -4.35 4.66
C THR A 110 -15.71 -4.50 5.24
N PRO A 111 -14.72 -3.64 4.91
CA PRO A 111 -13.37 -3.78 5.45
C PRO A 111 -13.35 -3.67 6.98
N LEU A 112 -14.13 -2.75 7.56
CA LEU A 112 -14.21 -2.57 9.00
C LEU A 112 -14.86 -3.77 9.70
N TYR A 113 -15.87 -4.40 9.08
CA TYR A 113 -16.43 -5.66 9.58
C TYR A 113 -15.39 -6.80 9.58
N PHE A 114 -14.56 -6.91 8.54
CA PHE A 114 -13.48 -7.90 8.51
C PHE A 114 -12.36 -7.62 9.53
N CYS A 115 -12.08 -6.34 9.84
CA CYS A 115 -11.23 -5.98 10.99
C CYS A 115 -11.82 -6.52 12.30
N ALA A 116 -13.13 -6.33 12.51
CA ALA A 116 -13.82 -6.82 13.71
C ALA A 116 -13.70 -8.35 13.87
N LEU A 117 -13.93 -9.11 12.79
CA LEU A 117 -13.74 -10.56 12.78
C LEU A 117 -12.28 -10.96 13.10
N SER A 118 -11.32 -10.25 12.53
CA SER A 118 -9.90 -10.52 12.76
C SER A 118 -9.53 -10.28 14.23
N LYS A 119 -10.03 -9.20 14.84
CA LYS A 119 -9.83 -8.91 16.27
C LYS A 119 -10.52 -9.93 17.18
N GLN A 120 -11.72 -10.38 16.83
CA GLN A 120 -12.40 -11.47 17.55
C GLN A 120 -11.54 -12.74 17.56
N ARG A 121 -10.95 -13.10 16.42
CA ARG A 121 -10.13 -14.32 16.27
C ARG A 121 -8.83 -14.26 17.09
N ILE A 122 -8.25 -13.08 17.24
CA ILE A 122 -7.05 -12.86 18.07
C ILE A 122 -7.41 -12.79 19.58
N GLY A 123 -8.69 -12.66 19.92
CA GLY A 123 -9.17 -12.56 21.30
C GLY A 123 -9.28 -11.13 21.82
N ASP A 124 -9.04 -10.12 20.98
CA ASP A 124 -9.28 -8.71 21.32
C ASP A 124 -10.76 -8.38 21.14
N LEU A 125 -11.58 -8.88 22.07
CA LEU A 125 -13.04 -8.75 22.01
C LEU A 125 -13.50 -7.29 22.11
N ARG A 126 -12.74 -6.45 22.81
CA ARG A 126 -13.04 -5.03 22.93
C ARG A 126 -12.90 -4.33 21.58
N ALA A 127 -11.75 -4.47 20.92
CA ALA A 127 -11.55 -3.88 19.60
C ALA A 127 -12.52 -4.49 18.57
N ALA A 128 -12.80 -5.79 18.67
CA ALA A 128 -13.79 -6.44 17.81
C ALA A 128 -15.17 -5.80 17.94
N ARG A 129 -15.63 -5.51 19.16
CA ARG A 129 -16.92 -4.87 19.41
C ARG A 129 -16.95 -3.44 18.88
N GLU A 130 -15.90 -2.65 19.16
CA GLU A 130 -15.78 -1.27 18.67
C GLU A 130 -15.84 -1.21 17.14
N MET A 131 -15.05 -2.04 16.45
CA MET A 131 -15.04 -2.11 14.99
C MET A 131 -16.37 -2.62 14.41
N ALA A 132 -16.99 -3.64 15.03
CA ALA A 132 -18.28 -4.15 14.60
C ALA A 132 -19.40 -3.10 14.74
N SER A 133 -19.39 -2.30 15.81
CA SER A 133 -20.33 -1.20 15.98
C SER A 133 -20.17 -0.13 14.91
N GLY A 134 -18.93 0.30 14.63
CA GLY A 134 -18.67 1.26 13.56
C GLY A 134 -19.09 0.75 12.18
N ALA A 135 -18.84 -0.53 11.88
CA ALA A 135 -19.27 -1.14 10.63
C ALA A 135 -20.81 -1.20 10.53
N LEU A 136 -21.49 -1.50 11.64
CA LEU A 136 -22.95 -1.52 11.70
C LEU A 136 -23.55 -0.12 11.48
N ASP A 137 -22.96 0.91 12.08
CA ASP A 137 -23.44 2.28 11.94
C ASP A 137 -23.33 2.77 10.49
N VAL A 138 -22.20 2.52 9.82
CA VAL A 138 -22.04 2.82 8.39
C VAL A 138 -22.99 1.98 7.53
N ALA A 139 -23.17 0.69 7.84
CA ALA A 139 -24.06 -0.17 7.09
C ALA A 139 -25.54 0.26 7.20
N ARG A 140 -25.96 0.85 8.32
CA ARG A 140 -27.32 1.37 8.52
C ARG A 140 -27.62 2.60 7.66
N CYS A 141 -26.59 3.32 7.21
CA CYS A 141 -26.76 4.50 6.37
C CYS A 141 -27.21 4.16 4.92
N SER A 142 -27.07 2.91 4.46
CA SER A 142 -27.47 2.52 3.11
C SER A 142 -28.01 1.08 3.04
N PRO A 143 -29.15 0.85 2.36
CA PRO A 143 -29.74 -0.49 2.23
C PRO A 143 -28.86 -1.47 1.44
N TRP A 144 -27.91 -0.99 0.63
CA TRP A 144 -26.97 -1.84 -0.10
C TRP A 144 -26.08 -2.68 0.82
N HIS A 145 -25.92 -2.26 2.08
CA HIS A 145 -25.09 -2.95 3.06
C HIS A 145 -25.90 -3.86 4.00
N ALA A 146 -27.14 -4.21 3.68
CA ALA A 146 -28.01 -5.03 4.54
C ALA A 146 -27.36 -6.36 4.99
N ARG A 147 -26.54 -6.99 4.14
CA ARG A 147 -25.80 -8.21 4.50
C ARG A 147 -24.75 -7.94 5.57
N VAL A 148 -23.97 -6.87 5.44
CA VAL A 148 -22.95 -6.48 6.41
C VAL A 148 -23.62 -6.02 7.71
N GLN A 149 -24.72 -5.28 7.62
CA GLN A 149 -25.53 -4.88 8.77
C GLN A 149 -25.97 -6.10 9.58
N ALA A 150 -26.59 -7.11 8.95
CA ALA A 150 -27.04 -8.32 9.63
C ALA A 150 -25.86 -9.11 10.23
N SER A 151 -24.72 -9.16 9.54
CA SER A 151 -23.54 -9.90 10.00
C SER A 151 -22.86 -9.20 11.18
N ALA A 152 -22.71 -7.87 11.13
CA ALA A 152 -22.16 -7.07 12.21
C ALA A 152 -23.05 -7.09 13.46
N GLN A 153 -24.38 -7.05 13.29
CA GLN A 153 -25.31 -7.19 14.41
C GLN A 153 -25.15 -8.55 15.11
N ARG A 154 -25.14 -9.65 14.35
CA ARG A 154 -24.92 -10.99 14.91
C ARG A 154 -23.59 -11.08 15.65
N LEU A 155 -22.53 -10.49 15.08
CA LEU A 155 -21.22 -10.45 15.74
C LEU A 155 -21.32 -9.74 17.09
N LEU A 156 -21.96 -8.57 17.16
CA LEU A 156 -22.16 -7.84 18.43
C LEU A 156 -22.95 -8.66 19.46
N ASP A 157 -24.00 -9.35 19.04
CA ASP A 157 -24.81 -10.20 19.91
C ASP A 157 -24.00 -11.39 20.49
N THR A 158 -23.10 -11.96 19.68
CA THR A 158 -22.19 -13.01 20.17
C THR A 158 -21.14 -12.46 21.15
N LEU A 159 -20.62 -11.27 20.88
CA LEU A 159 -19.60 -10.63 21.71
C LEU A 159 -20.17 -10.09 23.02
N SER A 160 -21.47 -9.78 23.12
CA SER A 160 -22.12 -9.37 24.37
C SER A 160 -22.46 -10.54 25.29
N SER A 161 -22.49 -11.75 24.74
CA SER A 161 -22.78 -12.99 25.47
C SER A 161 -21.52 -13.73 25.96
N SER A 162 -20.34 -13.24 25.59
CA SER A 162 -19.02 -13.79 25.96
C SER A 162 -18.39 -12.99 27.09
#